data_AF-A0A378VWC7-F1
#
_entry.id   AF-A0A378VWC7-F1
#
_cell.length_a   1.000
_cell.length_b   1.000
_cell.length_c   1.000
_cell.angle_alpha   90.00
_cell.angle_beta   90.00
_cell.angle_gamma   90.00
#
_symmetry.space_group_name_H-M   'P 1'
#
loop_
_entity.id
_entity.type
_entity.pdbx_description
1 polymer ?
#
loop_
_entity_poly.entity_id
_entity_poly.type
_entity_poly.pdbx_seq_one_letter_code
_entity_poly.pdbx_strand_id
1 'polypeptide(L)'
;MKNEESRFAQTLETGMALLENALAKGGKTLGGEIIFKLYDTYGFPYDLTADICRERNIEPDEAGFEREMEAQRARARAAQSFKANAQLPYDGQDTEFKGYSERQTESKVLALYKDGGQVVELNEGDSGAVVIDFTPFYAESGGQVGDVGYIFAGENRFEVRDTQKSKRPYSDNSAYKLQAV
;
A
#
# COMPACT_ATOMS: atom_id res chain seq x y z
N MET A 1 -20.93 -14.10 -14.28
CA MET A 1 -21.41 -13.45 -15.51
C MET A 1 -22.43 -12.34 -15.23
N LYS A 2 -23.73 -12.57 -14.93
CA LYS A 2 -24.68 -11.46 -14.70
C LYS A 2 -24.33 -10.46 -13.57
N ASN A 3 -23.67 -10.92 -12.50
CA ASN A 3 -23.24 -10.05 -11.39
C ASN A 3 -21.96 -9.25 -11.65
N GLU A 4 -21.10 -9.66 -12.58
CA GLU A 4 -19.87 -8.92 -12.91
C GLU A 4 -20.14 -7.78 -13.89
N GLU A 5 -20.95 -8.04 -14.93
CA GLU A 5 -21.38 -7.01 -15.89
C GLU A 5 -22.16 -5.89 -15.20
N SER A 6 -23.02 -6.24 -14.24
CA SER A 6 -23.82 -5.27 -13.51
C SER A 6 -22.98 -4.40 -12.57
N ARG A 7 -21.93 -4.96 -11.94
CA ARG A 7 -20.99 -4.19 -11.11
C ARG A 7 -20.09 -3.29 -11.95
N PHE A 8 -19.62 -3.79 -13.09
CA PHE A 8 -18.84 -3.00 -14.04
C PHE A 8 -19.64 -1.79 -14.55
N ALA A 9 -20.89 -2.00 -14.96
CA ALA A 9 -21.78 -0.92 -15.41
C ALA A 9 -22.03 0.14 -14.31
N GLN A 10 -22.24 -0.29 -13.06
CA GLN A 10 -22.47 0.61 -11.94
C GLN A 10 -21.23 1.45 -11.58
N THR A 11 -20.04 0.84 -11.66
CA THR A 11 -18.77 1.56 -11.47
C THR A 11 -18.55 2.57 -12.60
N LEU A 12 -18.88 2.22 -13.84
CA LEU A 12 -18.75 3.09 -15.01
C LEU A 12 -19.69 4.31 -14.92
N GLU A 13 -20.93 4.09 -14.47
CA GLU A 13 -21.92 5.15 -14.26
C GLU A 13 -21.44 6.16 -13.20
N THR A 14 -20.84 5.65 -12.12
CA THR A 14 -20.27 6.49 -11.06
C THR A 14 -19.07 7.30 -11.57
N GLY A 15 -18.20 6.69 -12.38
CA GLY A 15 -17.08 7.36 -13.04
C GLY A 15 -17.56 8.47 -13.99
N MET A 16 -18.62 8.22 -14.75
CA MET A 16 -19.19 9.23 -15.66
C MET A 16 -19.80 10.41 -14.90
N ALA A 17 -20.48 10.17 -13.77
CA ALA A 17 -20.97 11.25 -12.91
C ALA A 17 -19.83 12.10 -12.32
N LEU A 18 -18.71 11.48 -11.96
CA LEU A 18 -17.51 12.18 -11.49
C LEU A 18 -16.91 13.06 -12.59
N LEU A 19 -16.80 12.52 -13.82
CA LEU A 19 -16.32 13.25 -14.98
C LEU A 19 -17.22 14.46 -15.29
N GLU A 20 -18.54 14.26 -15.37
CA GLU A 20 -19.51 15.34 -15.61
C GLU A 20 -19.40 16.45 -14.55
N ASN A 21 -19.26 16.08 -13.27
CA ASN A 21 -19.09 17.06 -12.20
C ASN A 21 -17.77 17.84 -12.33
N ALA A 22 -16.69 17.17 -12.72
CA ALA A 22 -15.40 17.81 -12.95
C ALA A 22 -15.46 18.80 -14.14
N LEU A 23 -16.14 18.42 -15.22
CA LEU A 23 -16.31 19.26 -16.41
C LEU A 23 -17.28 20.43 -16.16
N ALA A 24 -18.31 20.24 -15.32
CA ALA A 24 -19.28 21.29 -14.96
C ALA A 24 -18.67 22.44 -14.14
N LYS A 25 -17.49 22.24 -13.52
CA LYS A 25 -16.78 23.28 -12.76
C LYS A 25 -16.11 24.34 -13.65
N GLY A 26 -16.24 24.25 -14.98
CA GLY A 26 -15.88 25.33 -15.91
C GLY A 26 -14.38 25.53 -16.15
N GLY A 27 -13.55 24.54 -15.80
CA GLY A 27 -12.12 24.56 -16.08
C GLY A 27 -11.84 24.26 -17.56
N LYS A 28 -10.86 24.95 -18.15
CA LYS A 28 -10.34 24.62 -19.50
C LYS A 28 -9.51 23.34 -19.52
N THR A 29 -9.18 22.80 -18.35
CA THR A 29 -8.31 21.64 -18.21
C THR A 29 -8.91 20.66 -17.21
N LEU A 30 -8.96 19.37 -17.56
CA LEU A 30 -9.31 18.29 -16.65
C LEU A 30 -8.04 17.83 -15.92
N GLY A 31 -7.98 18.03 -14.61
CA GLY A 31 -6.79 17.74 -13.82
C GLY A 31 -6.39 16.26 -13.82
N GLY A 32 -5.10 15.99 -13.87
CA GLY A 32 -4.53 14.64 -13.96
C GLY A 32 -4.93 13.71 -12.81
N GLU A 33 -5.15 14.24 -11.61
CA GLU A 33 -5.66 13.48 -10.46
C GLU A 33 -7.06 12.89 -10.71
N ILE A 34 -7.93 13.63 -11.40
CA ILE A 34 -9.29 13.17 -11.72
C ILE A 34 -9.21 12.10 -12.80
N ILE A 35 -8.39 12.33 -13.83
CA ILE A 35 -8.13 11.36 -14.89
C ILE A 35 -7.57 10.05 -14.31
N PHE A 36 -6.60 10.16 -13.40
CA PHE A 36 -6.02 9.02 -12.70
C PHE A 36 -7.07 8.26 -11.89
N LYS A 37 -7.93 8.97 -11.15
CA LYS A 37 -9.00 8.33 -10.37
C LYS A 37 -10.01 7.60 -11.25
N LEU A 38 -10.38 8.18 -12.40
CA LEU A 38 -11.25 7.55 -13.39
C LEU A 38 -10.62 6.24 -13.91
N TYR A 39 -9.32 6.27 -14.22
CA TYR A 39 -8.57 5.11 -14.67
C TYR A 39 -8.40 4.03 -13.59
N ASP A 40 -7.83 4.39 -12.44
CA ASP A 40 -7.43 3.46 -11.39
C ASP A 40 -8.61 2.92 -10.57
N THR A 41 -9.54 3.78 -10.18
CA THR A 41 -10.65 3.42 -9.28
C THR A 41 -11.89 2.96 -10.03
N TYR A 42 -12.20 3.60 -11.16
CA TYR A 42 -13.45 3.36 -11.90
C TYR A 42 -13.25 2.57 -13.19
N GLY A 43 -12.01 2.22 -13.55
CA GLY A 43 -11.69 1.45 -14.75
C GLY A 43 -11.98 2.17 -16.06
N PHE A 44 -12.10 3.50 -16.03
CA PHE A 44 -12.40 4.31 -17.19
C PHE A 44 -11.12 4.52 -18.02
N PRO A 45 -11.08 4.07 -19.29
CA PRO A 45 -9.86 4.19 -20.09
C PRO A 45 -9.54 5.66 -20.38
N TYR A 46 -8.24 5.99 -20.33
CA TYR A 46 -7.74 7.34 -20.62
C TYR A 46 -8.25 7.88 -21.96
N ASP A 47 -8.24 7.04 -23.01
CA ASP A 47 -8.70 7.40 -24.35
C ASP A 47 -10.15 7.91 -24.35
N LEU A 48 -11.04 7.25 -23.58
CA LEU A 48 -12.43 7.66 -23.48
C LEU A 48 -12.58 8.98 -22.73
N THR A 49 -11.79 9.19 -21.67
CA THR A 49 -11.74 10.48 -20.97
C THR A 49 -11.23 11.60 -21.89
N ALA A 50 -10.19 11.32 -22.69
CA ALA A 50 -9.61 12.28 -23.63
C ALA A 50 -10.59 12.65 -24.76
N ASP A 51 -11.34 11.68 -25.28
CA ASP A 51 -12.37 11.92 -26.29
C ASP A 51 -13.50 12.80 -25.76
N ILE A 52 -14.00 12.55 -24.55
CA ILE A 52 -15.04 13.38 -23.91
C ILE A 52 -14.52 14.80 -23.64
N CYS A 53 -13.25 14.94 -23.24
CA CYS A 53 -12.63 16.26 -23.07
C CYS A 53 -12.57 17.02 -24.40
N ARG A 54 -12.20 16.34 -25.49
CA ARG A 54 -12.12 16.92 -26.84
C ARG A 54 -13.48 17.40 -27.34
N GLU A 55 -14.54 16.62 -27.14
CA GLU A 55 -15.91 17.01 -27.52
C GLU A 55 -16.38 18.29 -26.80
N ARG A 56 -15.85 18.57 -25.61
CA ARG A 56 -16.21 19.74 -24.79
C ARG A 56 -15.19 20.88 -24.84
N ASN A 57 -14.20 20.82 -25.73
CA ASN A 57 -13.11 21.79 -25.82
C ASN A 57 -12.35 21.98 -24.49
N ILE A 58 -12.13 20.88 -23.76
CA ILE A 58 -11.36 20.83 -22.52
C ILE A 58 -10.08 20.05 -22.78
N GLU A 59 -8.95 20.54 -22.25
CA GLU A 59 -7.66 19.85 -22.38
C GLU A 59 -7.46 18.86 -21.23
N PRO A 60 -7.14 17.58 -21.49
CA PRO A 60 -6.72 16.68 -20.43
C PRO A 60 -5.31 17.04 -19.93
N ASP A 61 -5.10 17.08 -18.62
CA ASP A 61 -3.78 17.23 -18.01
C ASP A 61 -3.02 15.89 -18.01
N GLU A 62 -2.47 15.56 -19.18
CA GLU A 62 -1.67 14.34 -19.40
C GLU A 62 -0.44 14.30 -18.49
N ALA A 63 0.20 15.45 -18.27
CA ALA A 63 1.38 15.55 -17.41
C ALA A 63 1.05 15.27 -15.93
N GLY A 64 -0.12 15.70 -15.46
CA GLY A 64 -0.63 15.35 -14.13
C GLY A 64 -1.00 13.88 -14.04
N PHE A 65 -1.61 13.30 -15.07
CA PHE A 65 -1.95 11.88 -15.10
C PHE A 65 -0.68 10.99 -15.03
N GLU A 66 0.33 11.26 -15.84
CA GLU A 66 1.58 10.49 -15.82
C GLU A 66 2.32 10.64 -14.47
N ARG A 67 2.20 11.80 -13.82
CA ARG A 67 2.76 12.01 -12.46
C ARG A 67 2.10 11.10 -11.43
N GLU A 68 0.77 10.96 -11.48
CA GLU A 68 0.05 10.04 -10.59
C GLU A 68 0.35 8.56 -10.91
N MET A 69 0.51 8.23 -12.20
CA MET A 69 0.94 6.90 -12.65
C MET A 69 2.34 6.56 -12.14
N GLU A 70 3.31 7.47 -12.27
CA GLU A 70 4.64 7.28 -11.71
C GLU A 70 4.63 7.24 -10.17
N ALA A 71 3.79 8.05 -9.50
CA ALA A 71 3.64 7.98 -8.05
C ALA A 71 3.04 6.62 -7.60
N GLN A 72 2.08 6.07 -8.35
CA GLN A 72 1.55 4.73 -8.10
C GLN A 72 2.61 3.65 -8.37
N ARG A 73 3.35 3.74 -9.49
CA ARG A 73 4.45 2.84 -9.81
C ARG A 73 5.55 2.91 -8.76
N ALA A 74 5.91 4.09 -8.28
CA ALA A 74 6.90 4.29 -7.24
C ALA A 74 6.44 3.68 -5.90
N ARG A 75 5.18 3.88 -5.50
CA ARG A 75 4.58 3.21 -4.34
C ARG A 75 4.60 1.68 -4.49
N ALA A 76 4.22 1.17 -5.66
CA ALA A 76 4.26 -0.27 -5.94
C ALA A 76 5.70 -0.82 -5.95
N ARG A 77 6.67 -0.09 -6.51
CA ARG A 77 8.10 -0.43 -6.49
C ARG A 77 8.68 -0.36 -5.08
N ALA A 78 8.30 0.60 -4.24
CA ALA A 78 8.72 0.65 -2.85
C ALA A 78 8.20 -0.57 -2.07
N ALA A 79 6.92 -0.92 -2.27
CA ALA A 79 6.33 -2.13 -1.72
C ALA A 79 7.01 -3.42 -2.26
N GLN A 80 7.37 -3.46 -3.55
CA GLN A 80 8.03 -4.61 -4.16
C GLN A 80 9.54 -4.71 -3.87
N SER A 81 10.25 -3.60 -3.78
CA SER A 81 11.68 -3.54 -3.45
C SER A 81 11.92 -3.97 -2.00
N PHE A 82 10.95 -3.71 -1.12
CA PHE A 82 10.94 -4.30 0.21
C PHE A 82 10.69 -5.82 0.17
N LYS A 83 9.77 -6.31 -0.68
CA LYS A 83 9.52 -7.75 -0.89
C LYS A 83 10.70 -8.51 -1.51
N ALA A 84 11.49 -7.88 -2.40
CA ALA A 84 12.52 -8.55 -3.17
C ALA A 84 13.92 -8.57 -2.53
N ASN A 85 14.23 -7.66 -1.58
CA ASN A 85 15.62 -7.41 -1.20
C ASN A 85 15.96 -7.39 0.29
N ALA A 86 15.06 -7.78 1.19
CA ALA A 86 15.32 -7.61 2.61
C ALA A 86 15.41 -8.94 3.36
N GLN A 87 16.43 -9.76 3.07
CA GLN A 87 17.18 -10.36 4.19
C GLN A 87 17.79 -9.19 4.97
N LEU A 88 16.97 -8.46 5.75
CA LEU A 88 17.47 -7.49 6.71
C LEU A 88 18.47 -8.27 7.57
N PRO A 89 19.71 -7.78 7.73
CA PRO A 89 20.77 -8.47 8.46
C PRO A 89 20.50 -8.36 9.97
N TYR A 90 19.36 -8.90 10.40
CA TYR A 90 19.00 -9.01 11.80
C TYR A 90 19.50 -10.35 12.33
N ASP A 91 20.47 -10.30 13.25
CA ASP A 91 21.09 -11.46 13.88
C ASP A 91 20.68 -11.63 15.36
N GLY A 92 19.79 -10.78 15.87
CA GLY A 92 19.31 -10.79 17.25
C GLY A 92 18.37 -11.95 17.60
N GLN A 93 17.64 -11.79 18.72
CA GLN A 93 16.72 -12.80 19.22
C GLN A 93 15.55 -13.07 18.25
N ASP A 94 14.99 -14.26 18.31
CA ASP A 94 13.80 -14.62 17.53
C ASP A 94 12.53 -13.96 18.04
N THR A 95 11.55 -13.92 17.14
CA THR A 95 10.19 -13.53 17.47
C THR A 95 9.35 -14.77 17.73
N GLU A 96 8.71 -14.82 18.89
CA GLU A 96 7.75 -15.87 19.24
C GLU A 96 6.34 -15.49 18.77
N PHE A 97 5.68 -16.44 18.11
CA PHE A 97 4.36 -16.26 17.55
C PHE A 97 3.27 -16.67 18.55
N LYS A 98 2.35 -15.75 18.86
CA LYS A 98 1.25 -15.93 19.83
C LYS A 98 -0.15 -15.91 19.21
N GLY A 99 -0.26 -15.82 17.88
CA GLY A 99 -1.54 -15.65 17.18
C GLY A 99 -2.48 -16.87 17.18
N TYR A 100 -2.09 -17.98 17.81
CA TYR A 100 -2.99 -19.11 18.07
C TYR A 100 -3.93 -18.87 19.26
N SER A 101 -3.49 -18.10 20.26
CA SER A 101 -4.22 -17.85 21.51
C SER A 101 -4.61 -16.39 21.69
N GLU A 102 -3.83 -15.47 21.12
CA GLU A 102 -3.96 -14.03 21.39
C GLU A 102 -4.20 -13.25 20.09
N ARG A 103 -5.03 -12.18 20.17
CA ARG A 103 -5.23 -11.21 19.08
C ARG A 103 -4.53 -9.87 19.33
N GLN A 104 -4.05 -9.65 20.55
CA GLN A 104 -3.19 -8.53 20.94
C GLN A 104 -2.13 -9.08 21.90
N THR A 105 -0.93 -8.53 21.89
CA THR A 105 0.11 -8.89 22.85
C THR A 105 1.01 -7.68 23.11
N GLU A 106 1.58 -7.62 24.30
CA GLU A 106 2.68 -6.68 24.56
C GLU A 106 3.98 -7.27 24.03
N SER A 107 4.79 -6.42 23.40
CA SER A 107 6.04 -6.84 22.79
C SER A 107 7.08 -5.72 22.85
N LYS A 108 8.35 -6.12 22.85
CA LYS A 108 9.50 -5.21 22.77
C LYS A 108 9.97 -5.08 21.33
N VAL A 109 10.29 -3.85 20.95
CA VAL A 109 10.99 -3.57 19.70
C VAL A 109 12.44 -4.00 19.83
N LEU A 110 12.88 -4.88 18.92
CA LEU A 110 14.22 -5.44 18.88
C LEU A 110 15.11 -4.71 17.86
N ALA A 111 14.53 -4.29 16.73
CA ALA A 111 15.22 -3.52 15.71
C ALA A 111 14.23 -2.73 14.85
N LEU A 112 14.69 -1.61 14.31
CA LEU A 112 13.99 -0.79 13.33
C LEU A 112 14.83 -0.68 12.07
N TYR A 113 14.17 -0.64 10.91
CA TYR A 113 14.81 -0.50 9.62
C TYR A 113 14.08 0.53 8.76
N LYS A 114 14.84 1.36 8.05
CA LYS A 114 14.37 2.33 7.06
C LYS A 114 15.25 2.24 5.82
N ASP A 115 14.65 2.19 4.64
CA ASP A 115 15.37 2.10 3.35
C ASP A 115 16.45 0.99 3.29
N GLY A 116 16.21 -0.13 3.99
CA GLY A 116 17.13 -1.26 4.08
C GLY A 116 18.27 -1.13 5.09
N GLY A 117 18.43 0.04 5.73
CA GLY A 117 19.39 0.29 6.81
C GLY A 117 18.75 0.17 8.19
N GLN A 118 19.52 -0.30 9.19
CA GLN A 118 19.07 -0.30 10.58
C GLN A 118 19.07 1.13 11.14
N VAL A 119 17.99 1.50 11.82
CA VAL A 119 17.81 2.81 12.47
C VAL A 119 17.43 2.64 13.93
N VAL A 120 17.54 3.71 14.72
CA VAL A 120 17.16 3.72 16.14
C VAL A 120 15.75 4.24 16.38
N GLU A 121 15.17 4.94 15.40
CA GLU A 121 13.83 5.51 15.45
C GLU A 121 13.22 5.60 14.05
N LEU A 122 11.88 5.64 13.98
CA LEU A 122 11.10 5.95 12.79
C LEU A 122 10.22 7.15 13.11
N ASN A 123 10.19 8.14 12.23
CA ASN A 123 9.38 9.35 12.41
C ASN A 123 8.01 9.20 11.75
N GLU A 124 7.09 10.11 12.09
CA GLU A 124 5.81 10.19 11.40
C GLU A 124 6.01 10.39 9.89
N GLY A 125 5.34 9.58 9.09
CA GLY A 125 5.47 9.55 7.63
C GLY A 125 6.62 8.68 7.10
N ASP A 126 7.45 8.11 7.98
CA ASP A 126 8.48 7.16 7.57
C ASP A 126 7.89 5.77 7.30
N SER A 127 8.19 5.24 6.12
CA SER A 127 7.97 3.84 5.78
C SER A 127 9.17 3.01 6.22
N GLY A 128 8.93 1.90 6.92
CA GLY A 128 9.98 1.11 7.56
C GLY A 128 9.51 -0.24 8.06
N ALA A 129 10.42 -0.98 8.67
CA ALA A 129 10.13 -2.28 9.27
C ALA A 129 10.53 -2.33 10.74
N VAL A 130 9.70 -3.02 11.52
CA VAL A 130 9.88 -3.25 12.95
C VAL A 130 10.06 -4.74 13.18
N VAL A 131 11.10 -5.10 13.93
CA VAL A 131 11.32 -6.46 14.45
C VAL A 131 10.95 -6.45 15.93
N ILE A 132 10.12 -7.39 16.35
CA ILE A 132 9.61 -7.47 17.73
C ILE A 132 9.77 -8.87 18.34
N ASP A 133 9.75 -9.01 19.66
CA ASP A 133 9.95 -10.30 20.34
C ASP A 133 8.73 -11.22 20.38
N PHE A 134 7.52 -10.67 20.33
CA PHE A 134 6.26 -11.42 20.36
C PHE A 134 5.29 -10.83 19.36
N THR A 135 4.56 -11.67 18.61
CA THR A 135 3.54 -11.16 17.71
C THR A 135 2.32 -12.07 17.59
N PRO A 136 1.09 -11.53 17.61
CA PRO A 136 -0.10 -12.26 17.21
C PRO A 136 -0.30 -12.27 15.68
N PHE A 137 0.48 -11.49 14.91
CA PHE A 137 0.28 -11.31 13.48
C PHE A 137 0.78 -12.51 12.68
N TYR A 138 -0.10 -13.11 11.89
CA TYR A 138 0.28 -14.13 10.93
C TYR A 138 1.14 -13.52 9.83
N ALA A 139 2.31 -14.10 9.61
CA ALA A 139 3.17 -13.71 8.51
C ALA A 139 2.68 -14.29 7.17
N GLU A 140 2.92 -13.56 6.08
CA GLU A 140 2.69 -14.02 4.71
C GLU A 140 3.37 -15.39 4.50
N SER A 141 2.62 -16.38 4.01
CA SER A 141 3.14 -17.72 3.75
C SER A 141 2.28 -18.45 2.73
N GLY A 142 2.91 -19.18 1.80
CA GLY A 142 2.20 -20.06 0.87
C GLY A 142 1.17 -19.36 -0.02
N GLY A 143 1.38 -18.07 -0.34
CA GLY A 143 0.44 -17.25 -1.13
C GLY A 143 -0.68 -16.59 -0.32
N GLN A 144 -0.72 -16.75 1.00
CA GLN A 144 -1.65 -16.03 1.88
C GLN A 144 -1.08 -14.68 2.25
N VAL A 145 -1.91 -13.63 2.19
CA VAL A 145 -1.56 -12.27 2.65
C VAL A 145 -1.37 -12.28 4.17
N GLY A 146 -0.29 -11.66 4.65
CA GLY A 146 -0.03 -11.51 6.08
C GLY A 146 -1.02 -10.58 6.79
N ASP A 147 -1.05 -10.66 8.11
CA ASP A 147 -1.92 -9.82 8.93
C ASP A 147 -1.52 -8.34 8.88
N VAL A 148 -2.54 -7.49 9.03
CA VAL A 148 -2.45 -6.03 9.12
C VAL A 148 -3.05 -5.54 10.42
N GLY A 149 -2.64 -4.37 10.89
CA GLY A 149 -3.08 -3.87 12.20
C GLY A 149 -2.24 -2.69 12.69
N TYR A 150 -2.11 -2.56 14.00
CA TYR A 150 -1.40 -1.44 14.62
C TYR A 150 -0.51 -1.90 15.75
N ILE A 151 0.66 -1.27 15.88
CA ILE A 151 1.50 -1.30 17.07
C ILE A 151 1.34 0.04 17.77
N PHE A 152 1.12 0.01 19.08
CA PHE A 152 1.00 1.20 19.90
C PHE A 152 2.19 1.30 20.86
N ALA A 153 2.80 2.47 20.95
CA ALA A 153 3.88 2.77 21.88
C ALA A 153 3.63 4.14 22.54
N GLY A 154 2.95 4.12 23.69
CA GLY A 154 2.43 5.35 24.30
C GLY A 154 1.38 6.00 23.40
N GLU A 155 1.60 7.26 23.02
CA GLU A 155 0.74 8.00 22.09
C GLU A 155 1.09 7.72 20.61
N ASN A 156 2.20 7.05 20.34
CA ASN A 156 2.63 6.72 18.99
C ASN A 156 1.89 5.51 18.44
N ARG A 157 1.55 5.55 17.15
CA ARG A 157 0.90 4.47 16.43
C ARG A 157 1.65 4.16 15.15
N PHE A 158 1.99 2.89 14.97
CA PHE A 158 2.60 2.36 13.75
C PHE A 158 1.59 1.47 13.02
N GLU A 159 1.27 1.79 11.76
CA GLU A 159 0.31 1.04 10.95
C GLU A 159 0.99 -0.14 10.25
N VAL A 160 0.71 -1.37 10.70
CA VAL A 160 1.23 -2.57 10.05
C VAL A 160 0.39 -2.88 8.81
N ARG A 161 1.00 -2.79 7.63
CA ARG A 161 0.40 -3.12 6.32
C ARG A 161 0.86 -4.46 5.75
N ASP A 162 1.96 -5.01 6.27
CA ASP A 162 2.46 -6.32 5.86
C ASP A 162 3.24 -6.99 7.00
N THR A 163 3.04 -8.30 7.16
CA THR A 163 3.76 -9.11 8.15
C THR A 163 4.54 -10.19 7.43
N GLN A 164 5.86 -10.22 7.59
CA GLN A 164 6.76 -11.16 6.91
C GLN A 164 7.58 -11.98 7.90
N LYS A 165 7.85 -13.24 7.56
CA LYS A 165 8.71 -14.12 8.36
C LYS A 165 10.07 -14.25 7.68
N SER A 166 11.11 -13.76 8.32
CA SER A 166 12.49 -13.94 7.87
C SER A 166 13.03 -15.25 8.42
N LYS A 167 13.36 -16.19 7.53
CA LYS A 167 14.14 -17.37 7.91
C LYS A 167 15.63 -17.03 7.85
N ARG A 168 16.37 -17.37 8.90
CA ARG A 168 17.83 -17.41 8.85
C ARG A 168 18.25 -18.54 7.90
N PRO A 169 19.23 -18.34 7.00
CA PRO A 169 19.67 -19.38 6.06
C PRO A 169 20.29 -20.63 6.73
N TYR A 170 20.58 -20.57 8.04
CA TYR A 170 21.22 -21.66 8.80
C TYR A 170 20.57 -21.98 10.15
N SER A 171 19.34 -21.54 10.42
CA SER A 171 18.63 -21.90 11.66
C SER A 171 17.12 -22.03 11.44
N ASP A 172 16.48 -22.98 12.13
CA ASP A 172 15.00 -23.13 12.18
C ASP A 172 14.28 -21.91 12.82
N ASN A 173 15.07 -21.02 13.39
CA ASN A 173 14.67 -19.82 14.09
C ASN A 173 14.29 -18.68 13.12
N SER A 174 13.24 -17.94 13.46
CA SER A 174 12.56 -17.01 12.57
C SER A 174 12.25 -15.66 13.25
N ALA A 175 12.57 -14.57 12.58
CA ALA A 175 12.16 -13.22 13.00
C ALA A 175 10.91 -12.80 12.24
N TYR A 176 9.94 -12.21 12.93
CA TYR A 176 8.76 -11.61 12.30
C TYR A 176 9.02 -10.13 12.09
N LYS A 177 8.68 -9.67 10.89
CA LYS A 177 8.84 -8.31 10.41
C LYS A 177 7.46 -7.74 10.23
N LEU A 178 7.21 -6.58 10.84
CA LEU A 178 5.99 -5.81 10.66
C LEU A 178 6.36 -4.56 9.86
N GLN A 179 5.77 -4.39 8.68
CA GLN A 179 6.06 -3.29 7.78
C GLN A 179 4.93 -2.27 7.81
N ALA A 180 5.28 -0.99 7.80
CA ALA A 180 4.37 0.11 7.54
C ALA A 180 4.81 0.90 6.31
N VAL A 181 3.85 1.58 5.69
CA VAL A 181 4.10 2.68 4.76
C VAL A 181 3.68 3.96 5.43
#